data_AF-A0A6F9CWR6-F1
#
_entry.id   AF-A0A6F9CWR6-F1
#
_cell.length_a   1.000
_cell.length_b   1.000
_cell.length_c   1.000
_cell.angle_alpha   90.00
_cell.angle_beta   90.00
_cell.angle_gamma   90.00
#
_symmetry.space_group_name_H-M   'P 1'
#
loop_
_entity.id
_entity.type
_entity.pdbx_description
1 polymer ?
#
loop_
_entity_poly.entity_id
_entity_poly.type
_entity_poly.pdbx_seq_one_letter_code
_entity_poly.pdbx_strand_id
1 'polypeptide(L)'
;MTEGNLNMESCKAPLQAEPATGEVNLSVLLLHGIRFSSENWLNIGTLETLAKAGCRAVAIDLPSFGQSKSAVAPSAVGELAPGEFLKQVCEALGMGPVVVVSPSLSGMYSLPFLFQHEALVRAYIPTPSLIVYGDQDAQLGEVSLNNLRSLANHKVVLMKGAGHPCYLDDPATSHTALTDFLSTL
;
A
#
# COMPACT_ATOMS: atom_id res chain seq x y z
N MET A 1 -5.23 4.07 -27.16
CA MET A 1 -3.91 3.63 -27.67
C MET A 1 -2.91 3.95 -26.57
N THR A 2 -2.28 3.02 -25.85
CA THR A 2 -1.97 1.59 -26.06
C THR A 2 -2.36 0.79 -24.82
N GLU A 3 -3.06 -0.34 -25.00
CA GLU A 3 -3.26 -1.33 -23.94
C GLU A 3 -1.89 -1.99 -23.65
N GLY A 4 -1.25 -1.57 -22.57
CA GLY A 4 -0.06 -2.23 -22.07
C GLY A 4 -0.47 -3.52 -21.36
N ASN A 5 -0.42 -4.66 -22.05
CA ASN A 5 -0.44 -5.95 -21.37
C ASN A 5 0.81 -6.03 -20.48
N LEU A 6 0.60 -6.12 -19.17
CA LEU A 6 1.67 -6.38 -18.22
C LEU A 6 2.24 -7.78 -18.48
N ASN A 7 3.46 -7.83 -19.01
CA ASN A 7 4.15 -9.09 -19.18
C ASN A 7 4.72 -9.56 -17.84
N MET A 8 3.89 -10.27 -17.06
CA MET A 8 4.23 -10.78 -15.72
C MET A 8 5.35 -11.83 -15.72
N GLU A 9 5.74 -12.37 -16.87
CA GLU A 9 6.85 -13.34 -16.98
C GLU A 9 8.21 -12.76 -16.52
N SER A 10 8.34 -11.44 -16.42
CA SER A 10 9.57 -10.76 -15.97
C SER A 10 9.61 -10.46 -14.46
N CYS A 11 8.52 -10.68 -13.72
CA CYS A 11 8.45 -10.40 -12.29
C CYS A 11 8.65 -11.68 -11.48
N LYS A 12 9.64 -11.68 -10.57
CA LYS A 12 9.84 -12.76 -9.60
C LYS A 12 8.64 -12.81 -8.63
N ALA A 13 8.34 -14.00 -8.09
CA ALA A 13 7.20 -14.20 -7.18
C ALA A 13 7.24 -13.23 -5.98
N PRO A 14 6.09 -12.69 -5.54
CA PRO A 14 6.03 -11.73 -4.44
C PRO A 14 6.38 -12.36 -3.09
N LEU A 15 6.76 -11.52 -2.13
CA LEU A 15 6.90 -11.94 -0.74
C LEU A 15 5.51 -12.06 -0.13
N GLN A 16 5.21 -13.17 0.53
CA GLN A 16 3.89 -13.38 1.12
C GLN A 16 3.94 -14.15 2.44
N ALA A 17 2.95 -13.92 3.29
CA ALA A 17 2.69 -14.67 4.51
C ALA A 17 1.19 -14.89 4.68
N GLU A 18 0.82 -16.06 5.18
CA GLU A 18 -0.57 -16.47 5.40
C GLU A 18 -0.76 -16.95 6.85
N PRO A 19 -1.98 -16.86 7.39
CA PRO A 19 -2.28 -17.36 8.73
C PRO A 19 -1.99 -18.85 8.84
N ALA A 20 -1.42 -19.27 9.98
CA ALA A 20 -1.09 -20.68 10.22
C ALA A 20 -2.33 -21.60 10.23
N THR A 21 -3.52 -21.03 10.46
CA THR A 21 -4.81 -21.74 10.42
C THR A 21 -5.28 -22.04 9.00
N GLY A 22 -4.74 -21.36 7.98
CA GLY A 22 -5.21 -21.43 6.59
C GLY A 22 -6.50 -20.66 6.31
N GLU A 23 -7.21 -20.17 7.34
CA GLU A 23 -8.37 -19.30 7.19
C GLU A 23 -7.93 -17.85 7.06
N VAL A 24 -8.28 -17.23 5.92
CA VAL A 24 -7.91 -15.85 5.58
C VAL A 24 -9.12 -14.95 5.75
N ASN A 25 -9.04 -13.97 6.66
CA ASN A 25 -10.11 -13.00 6.87
C ASN A 25 -10.01 -11.82 5.90
N LEU A 26 -8.80 -11.32 5.68
CA LEU A 26 -8.51 -10.19 4.79
C LEU A 26 -7.27 -10.46 3.95
N SER A 27 -7.27 -9.96 2.72
CA SER A 27 -6.06 -9.87 1.90
C SER A 27 -5.48 -8.46 2.03
N VAL A 28 -4.17 -8.36 2.27
CA VAL A 28 -3.45 -7.08 2.43
C VAL A 28 -2.33 -7.02 1.41
N LEU A 29 -2.37 -6.02 0.53
CA LEU A 29 -1.32 -5.72 -0.44
C LEU A 29 -0.43 -4.60 0.10
N LEU A 30 0.86 -4.90 0.29
CA LEU A 30 1.87 -3.97 0.78
C LEU A 30 2.68 -3.40 -0.40
N LEU A 31 2.57 -2.09 -0.60
CA LEU A 31 3.39 -1.34 -1.57
C LEU A 31 4.56 -0.66 -0.83
N HIS A 32 5.65 -0.38 -1.54
CA HIS A 32 6.82 0.30 -0.95
C HIS A 32 6.97 1.73 -1.49
N GLY A 33 7.68 2.58 -0.74
CA GLY A 33 8.09 3.91 -1.20
C GLY A 33 9.28 3.86 -2.17
N ILE A 34 9.55 4.97 -2.86
CA ILE A 34 10.56 5.07 -3.94
C ILE A 34 12.00 4.64 -3.55
N ARG A 35 12.35 4.75 -2.26
CA ARG A 35 13.69 4.40 -1.74
C ARG A 35 13.80 2.97 -1.20
N PHE A 36 12.70 2.21 -1.25
CA PHE A 36 12.55 0.94 -0.56
C PHE A 36 12.13 -0.17 -1.53
N SER A 37 11.96 -1.38 -1.00
CA SER A 37 11.43 -2.55 -1.69
C SER A 37 10.48 -3.33 -0.78
N SER A 38 9.86 -4.38 -1.30
CA SER A 38 9.08 -5.36 -0.53
C SER A 38 9.87 -6.00 0.62
N GLU A 39 11.20 -6.10 0.49
CA GLU A 39 12.10 -6.65 1.50
C GLU A 39 12.07 -5.85 2.82
N ASN A 40 11.80 -4.54 2.76
CA ASN A 40 11.66 -3.73 3.96
C ASN A 40 10.50 -4.23 4.84
N TRP A 41 9.38 -4.65 4.25
CA TRP A 41 8.23 -5.20 4.98
C TRP A 41 8.53 -6.55 5.63
N LEU A 42 9.36 -7.36 4.97
CA LEU A 42 9.86 -8.62 5.53
C LEU A 42 10.78 -8.34 6.73
N ASN A 43 11.76 -7.45 6.55
CA ASN A 43 12.79 -7.17 7.55
C ASN A 43 12.24 -6.59 8.86
N ILE A 44 11.17 -5.77 8.77
CA ILE A 44 10.50 -5.25 9.97
C ILE A 44 9.43 -6.19 10.53
N GLY A 45 9.20 -7.36 9.93
CA GLY A 45 8.23 -8.35 10.43
C GLY A 45 6.75 -8.03 10.14
N THR A 46 6.45 -7.12 9.20
CA THR A 46 5.06 -6.75 8.88
C THR A 46 4.28 -7.93 8.30
N LEU A 47 4.89 -8.71 7.41
CA LEU A 47 4.25 -9.88 6.80
C LEU A 47 3.81 -10.90 7.87
N GLU A 48 4.71 -11.23 8.80
CA GLU A 48 4.43 -12.17 9.88
C GLU A 48 3.36 -11.63 10.84
N THR A 49 3.44 -10.34 11.17
CA THR A 49 2.47 -9.69 12.07
C THR A 49 1.06 -9.70 11.50
N LEU A 50 0.91 -9.42 10.21
CA LEU A 50 -0.38 -9.49 9.52
C LEU A 50 -0.91 -10.92 9.42
N ALA A 51 -0.05 -11.90 9.15
CA ALA A 51 -0.43 -13.31 9.16
C ALA A 51 -0.94 -13.77 10.54
N LYS A 52 -0.27 -13.35 11.63
CA LYS A 52 -0.72 -13.60 13.01
C LYS A 52 -2.07 -12.94 13.32
N ALA A 53 -2.39 -11.83 12.65
CA ALA A 53 -3.67 -11.15 12.73
C ALA A 53 -4.76 -11.75 11.82
N GLY A 54 -4.51 -12.89 11.15
CA GLY A 54 -5.50 -13.57 10.30
C GLY A 54 -5.58 -13.02 8.87
N CYS A 55 -4.59 -12.23 8.44
CA CYS A 55 -4.54 -11.68 7.08
C CYS A 55 -3.60 -12.48 6.16
N ARG A 56 -3.97 -12.60 4.89
CA ARG A 56 -3.03 -12.94 3.81
C ARG A 56 -2.29 -11.67 3.42
N ALA A 57 -1.00 -11.58 3.75
CA ALA A 57 -0.18 -10.42 3.44
C ALA A 57 0.70 -10.70 2.22
N VAL A 58 0.67 -9.82 1.23
CA VAL A 58 1.49 -9.92 0.02
C VAL A 58 2.21 -8.60 -0.20
N ALA A 59 3.54 -8.62 -0.30
CA ALA A 59 4.37 -7.47 -0.64
C ALA A 59 4.98 -7.64 -2.04
N ILE A 60 4.84 -6.60 -2.85
CA ILE A 60 5.36 -6.58 -4.23
C ILE A 60 6.46 -5.54 -4.38
N ASP A 61 7.40 -5.80 -5.29
CA ASP A 61 8.28 -4.75 -5.81
C ASP A 61 7.60 -4.06 -6.99
N LEU A 62 7.45 -2.75 -6.91
CA LEU A 62 6.93 -1.94 -8.01
C LEU A 62 7.91 -1.97 -9.20
N PRO A 63 7.42 -1.85 -10.45
CA PRO A 63 8.26 -1.87 -11.63
C PRO A 63 9.43 -0.88 -11.54
N SER A 64 10.60 -1.28 -12.03
CA SER A 64 11.88 -0.55 -11.92
C SER A 64 12.54 -0.55 -10.53
N PHE A 65 11.94 -1.17 -9.50
CA PHE A 65 12.49 -1.25 -8.14
C PHE A 65 12.77 -2.69 -7.69
N GLY A 66 13.58 -2.84 -6.64
CA GLY A 66 13.85 -4.14 -5.99
C GLY A 66 14.23 -5.25 -6.98
N GLN A 67 13.45 -6.32 -6.97
CA GLN A 67 13.52 -7.48 -7.85
C GLN A 67 12.72 -7.30 -9.16
N SER A 68 11.89 -6.24 -9.25
CA SER A 68 11.12 -5.85 -10.44
C SER A 68 11.85 -4.81 -11.31
N LYS A 69 13.19 -4.69 -11.19
CA LYS A 69 14.00 -3.70 -11.94
C LYS A 69 13.88 -3.80 -13.45
N SER A 70 13.69 -5.01 -13.97
CA SER A 70 13.53 -5.25 -15.42
C SER A 70 12.10 -5.07 -15.91
N ALA A 71 11.13 -4.91 -14.99
CA ALA A 71 9.73 -4.74 -15.34
C ALA A 71 9.49 -3.32 -15.86
N VAL A 72 8.74 -3.23 -16.97
CA VAL A 72 8.37 -1.95 -17.56
C VAL A 72 7.33 -1.26 -16.68
N ALA A 73 7.65 -0.04 -16.25
CA ALA A 73 6.70 0.77 -15.49
C ALA A 73 5.54 1.23 -16.39
N PRO A 74 4.29 1.24 -15.87
CA PRO A 74 3.13 1.63 -16.66
C PRO A 74 3.06 3.16 -16.90
N SER A 75 3.88 3.93 -16.20
CA SER A 75 4.09 5.38 -16.35
C SER A 75 5.52 5.75 -15.94
N ALA A 76 5.99 6.95 -16.30
CA ALA A 76 7.28 7.42 -15.81
C ALA A 76 7.26 7.66 -14.29
N VAL A 77 8.42 7.62 -13.65
CA VAL A 77 8.55 7.90 -12.22
C VAL A 77 8.11 9.34 -11.94
N GLY A 78 7.13 9.51 -11.04
CA GLY A 78 6.53 10.81 -10.73
C GLY A 78 5.31 11.15 -11.59
N GLU A 79 4.92 10.30 -12.53
CA GLU A 79 3.67 10.41 -13.27
C GLU A 79 2.60 9.46 -12.71
N LEU A 80 1.34 9.79 -12.99
CA LEU A 80 0.20 8.98 -12.58
C LEU A 80 0.20 7.65 -13.31
N ALA A 81 0.25 6.57 -12.54
CA ALA A 81 0.08 5.23 -13.07
C ALA A 81 -1.40 4.94 -13.36
N PRO A 82 -1.71 4.18 -14.41
CA PRO A 82 -3.06 3.68 -14.65
C PRO A 82 -3.54 2.80 -13.49
N GLY A 83 -4.76 3.02 -13.00
CA GLY A 83 -5.35 2.19 -11.92
C GLY A 83 -5.51 0.71 -12.29
N GLU A 84 -5.57 0.40 -13.59
CA GLU A 84 -5.61 -0.97 -14.12
C GLU A 84 -4.38 -1.79 -13.71
N PHE A 85 -3.23 -1.14 -13.47
CA PHE A 85 -2.01 -1.82 -13.04
C PHE A 85 -2.22 -2.62 -11.75
N LEU A 86 -2.74 -1.99 -10.69
CA LEU A 86 -2.94 -2.66 -9.41
C LEU A 86 -4.08 -3.68 -9.47
N LYS A 87 -5.09 -3.43 -10.31
CA LYS A 87 -6.15 -4.41 -10.58
C LYS A 87 -5.56 -5.69 -11.19
N GLN A 88 -4.76 -5.57 -12.24
CA GLN A 88 -4.11 -6.72 -12.89
C GLN A 88 -3.18 -7.48 -11.94
N VAL A 89 -2.46 -6.76 -11.07
CA VAL A 89 -1.65 -7.38 -10.01
C VAL A 89 -2.53 -8.20 -9.05
N CYS A 90 -3.63 -7.64 -8.55
CA CYS A 90 -4.53 -8.36 -7.64
C CYS A 90 -5.15 -9.60 -8.30
N GLU A 91 -5.61 -9.47 -9.56
CA GLU A 91 -6.19 -10.58 -10.33
C GLU A 91 -5.18 -11.72 -10.53
N ALA A 92 -3.95 -11.39 -10.92
CA ALA A 92 -2.91 -12.38 -11.13
C ALA A 92 -2.44 -13.06 -9.84
N LEU A 93 -2.52 -12.37 -8.70
CA LEU A 93 -2.22 -12.91 -7.37
C LEU A 93 -3.39 -13.66 -6.72
N GLY A 94 -4.53 -13.76 -7.44
CA GLY A 94 -5.76 -14.37 -6.95
C GLY A 94 -6.26 -13.70 -5.67
N MET A 95 -6.08 -12.38 -5.55
CA MET A 95 -6.51 -11.62 -4.38
C MET A 95 -7.98 -11.20 -4.55
N GLY A 96 -8.78 -11.40 -3.50
CA GLY A 96 -10.14 -10.88 -3.40
C GLY A 96 -10.15 -9.37 -3.09
N PRO A 97 -11.25 -8.83 -2.53
CA PRO A 97 -11.23 -7.48 -1.95
C PRO A 97 -10.00 -7.31 -1.04
N VAL A 98 -9.22 -6.26 -1.30
CA VAL A 98 -7.87 -6.09 -0.74
C VAL A 98 -7.77 -4.79 0.04
N VAL A 99 -7.09 -4.85 1.19
CA VAL A 99 -6.59 -3.67 1.88
C VAL A 99 -5.24 -3.30 1.29
N VAL A 100 -5.09 -2.07 0.80
CA VAL A 100 -3.82 -1.60 0.23
C VAL A 100 -3.09 -0.74 1.25
N VAL A 101 -1.87 -1.12 1.62
CA VAL A 101 -0.95 -0.31 2.42
C VAL A 101 0.02 0.40 1.49
N SER A 102 -0.03 1.72 1.50
CA SER A 102 0.53 2.55 0.42
C SER A 102 1.30 3.77 0.97
N PRO A 103 2.53 3.59 1.48
CA PRO A 103 3.34 4.72 1.96
C PRO A 103 3.88 5.57 0.81
N SER A 104 3.88 6.90 1.01
CA SER A 104 4.60 7.87 0.18
C SER A 104 4.25 7.78 -1.32
N LEU A 105 5.23 7.50 -2.20
CA LEU A 105 5.06 7.41 -3.67
C LEU A 105 3.89 6.51 -4.10
N SER A 106 3.65 5.41 -3.40
CA SER A 106 2.58 4.47 -3.76
C SER A 106 1.17 5.08 -3.63
N GLY A 107 0.99 6.15 -2.84
CA GLY A 107 -0.27 6.91 -2.76
C GLY A 107 -0.67 7.61 -4.07
N MET A 108 0.28 7.83 -4.99
CA MET A 108 0.00 8.40 -6.32
C MET A 108 -0.77 7.44 -7.25
N TYR A 109 -0.87 6.16 -6.90
CA TYR A 109 -1.56 5.16 -7.71
C TYR A 109 -3.09 5.16 -7.47
N SER A 110 -3.56 5.56 -6.28
CA SER A 110 -4.97 5.41 -5.89
C SER A 110 -5.76 6.73 -5.80
N LEU A 111 -5.14 7.81 -5.33
CA LEU A 111 -5.83 9.08 -5.09
C LEU A 111 -6.16 9.89 -6.35
N PRO A 112 -5.30 9.96 -7.38
CA PRO A 112 -5.57 10.79 -8.55
C PRO A 112 -6.72 10.25 -9.42
N PHE A 113 -6.90 8.93 -9.48
CA PHE A 113 -8.07 8.30 -10.13
C PHE A 113 -9.38 8.74 -9.47
N LEU A 114 -9.41 8.76 -8.13
CA LEU A 114 -10.56 9.20 -7.35
C LEU A 114 -10.89 10.68 -7.61
N PHE A 115 -9.88 11.56 -7.65
CA PHE A 115 -10.08 13.00 -7.77
C PHE A 115 -10.31 13.50 -9.21
N GLN A 116 -9.75 12.83 -10.23
CA GLN A 116 -9.80 13.32 -11.62
C GLN A 116 -10.94 12.71 -12.46
N HIS A 117 -11.56 11.63 -11.99
CA HIS A 117 -12.58 10.89 -12.73
C HIS A 117 -13.87 10.71 -11.93
N GLU A 118 -14.22 11.68 -11.08
CA GLU A 118 -15.42 11.66 -10.20
C GLU A 118 -16.71 11.28 -10.96
N ALA A 119 -16.88 11.73 -12.20
CA ALA A 119 -18.05 11.42 -13.02
C ALA A 119 -18.16 9.93 -13.45
N LEU A 120 -17.06 9.17 -13.36
CA LEU A 120 -17.02 7.72 -13.58
C LEU A 120 -17.16 6.94 -12.26
N VAL A 121 -17.13 7.63 -11.12
CA VAL A 121 -17.24 7.05 -9.78
C VAL A 121 -18.71 7.08 -9.35
N ARG A 122 -19.39 5.95 -9.52
CA ARG A 122 -20.84 5.82 -9.23
C ARG A 122 -21.17 5.85 -7.73
N ALA A 123 -20.18 5.60 -6.88
CA ALA A 123 -20.18 5.87 -5.44
C ALA A 123 -18.72 5.84 -4.93
N TYR A 124 -18.36 6.77 -4.06
CA TYR A 124 -17.15 6.65 -3.24
C TYR A 124 -17.60 6.27 -1.82
N ILE A 125 -17.59 4.98 -1.54
CA ILE A 125 -17.66 4.51 -0.16
C ILE A 125 -16.29 4.81 0.41
N PRO A 126 -16.16 5.60 1.50
CA PRO A 126 -14.87 5.73 2.13
C PRO A 126 -14.58 4.35 2.70
N THR A 127 -13.75 3.59 1.99
CA THR A 127 -13.03 2.49 2.59
C THR A 127 -12.41 3.10 3.84
N PRO A 128 -12.67 2.55 5.04
CA PRO A 128 -12.04 3.09 6.23
C PRO A 128 -10.56 3.26 5.93
N SER A 129 -10.00 4.40 6.30
CA SER A 129 -8.65 4.79 5.89
C SER A 129 -7.83 5.10 7.12
N LEU A 130 -6.67 4.46 7.25
CA LEU A 130 -5.71 4.79 8.30
C LEU A 130 -4.62 5.69 7.73
N ILE A 131 -4.47 6.88 8.29
CA ILE A 131 -3.40 7.81 7.95
C ILE A 131 -2.37 7.74 9.08
N VAL A 132 -1.16 7.28 8.77
CA VAL A 132 -0.04 7.21 9.71
C VAL A 132 1.07 8.15 9.24
N TYR A 133 1.54 9.03 10.11
CA TYR A 133 2.66 9.93 9.79
C TYR A 133 3.51 10.25 11.03
N GLY A 134 4.79 10.53 10.79
CA GLY A 134 5.75 10.92 11.84
C GLY A 134 5.77 12.42 12.09
N ASP A 135 5.92 12.85 13.35
CA ASP A 135 5.94 14.28 13.69
C ASP A 135 7.25 15.00 13.33
N GLN A 136 8.28 14.27 12.92
CA GLN A 136 9.54 14.82 12.38
C GLN A 136 9.59 14.79 10.84
N ASP A 137 8.51 14.37 10.16
CA ASP A 137 8.39 14.48 8.71
C ASP A 137 8.07 15.92 8.28
N ALA A 138 9.10 16.77 8.32
CA ALA A 138 9.01 18.18 7.93
C ALA A 138 8.83 18.40 6.41
N GLN A 139 8.91 17.35 5.59
CA GLN A 139 8.79 17.47 4.13
C GLN A 139 7.35 17.25 3.67
N LEU A 140 6.74 16.13 4.07
CA LEU A 140 5.47 15.68 3.52
C LEU A 140 4.39 15.44 4.58
N GLY A 141 4.75 15.30 5.86
CA GLY A 141 3.83 14.85 6.91
C GLY A 141 2.55 15.69 7.01
N GLU A 142 2.70 16.99 7.30
CA GLU A 142 1.53 17.89 7.44
C GLU A 142 0.78 18.11 6.12
N VAL A 143 1.50 18.17 5.00
CA VAL A 143 0.90 18.37 3.67
C VAL A 143 0.04 17.16 3.29
N SER A 144 0.57 15.95 3.45
CA SER A 144 -0.16 14.69 3.22
C SER A 144 -1.35 14.57 4.15
N LEU A 145 -1.22 14.90 5.44
CA LEU A 145 -2.36 14.91 6.36
C LEU A 145 -3.45 15.88 5.90
N ASN A 146 -3.08 17.11 5.54
CA ASN A 146 -4.04 18.12 5.10
C ASN A 146 -4.78 17.72 3.82
N ASN A 147 -4.10 17.00 2.91
CA ASN A 147 -4.70 16.47 1.68
C ASN A 147 -5.63 15.28 1.94
N LEU A 148 -5.33 14.45 2.95
CA LEU A 148 -6.02 13.19 3.20
C LEU A 148 -7.11 13.28 4.28
N ARG A 149 -7.07 14.26 5.18
CA ARG A 149 -8.08 14.43 6.24
C ARG A 149 -9.49 14.74 5.73
N SER A 150 -9.63 15.09 4.45
CA SER A 150 -10.92 15.29 3.79
C SER A 150 -11.64 13.99 3.45
N LEU A 151 -10.94 12.84 3.51
CA LEU A 151 -11.54 11.52 3.34
C LEU A 151 -12.51 11.27 4.50
N ALA A 152 -13.76 10.88 4.21
CA ALA A 152 -14.69 10.46 5.27
C ALA A 152 -14.21 9.14 5.92
N ASN A 153 -14.58 8.88 7.18
CA ASN A 153 -14.25 7.66 7.92
C ASN A 153 -12.75 7.31 7.99
N HIS A 154 -11.89 8.32 8.16
CA HIS A 154 -10.46 8.12 8.38
C HIS A 154 -10.12 8.06 9.88
N LYS A 155 -9.06 7.33 10.23
CA LYS A 155 -8.38 7.40 11.53
C LYS A 155 -6.97 7.97 11.30
N VAL A 156 -6.51 8.83 12.20
CA VAL A 156 -5.17 9.42 12.14
C VAL A 156 -4.34 8.91 13.30
N VAL A 157 -3.12 8.44 13.01
CA VAL A 157 -2.12 8.09 14.01
C VAL A 157 -0.86 8.93 13.77
N LEU A 158 -0.51 9.74 14.76
CA LEU A 158 0.73 10.51 14.79
C LEU A 158 1.80 9.74 15.57
N MET A 159 2.88 9.37 14.89
CA MET A 159 4.02 8.68 15.50
C MET A 159 5.05 9.69 16.01
N LYS A 160 5.19 9.79 17.33
CA LYS A 160 6.10 10.73 18.00
C LYS A 160 7.56 10.32 17.81
N GLY A 161 8.40 11.27 17.40
CA GLY A 161 9.83 11.05 17.18
C GLY A 161 10.17 10.37 15.86
N ALA A 162 9.18 10.07 15.02
CA ALA A 162 9.37 9.38 13.75
C ALA A 162 9.47 10.36 12.57
N GLY A 163 10.30 10.02 11.58
CA GLY A 163 10.45 10.76 10.33
C GLY A 163 9.52 10.24 9.22
N HIS A 164 9.90 10.50 7.97
CA HIS A 164 9.07 10.17 6.80
C HIS A 164 8.74 8.66 6.67
N PRO A 165 9.69 7.72 6.77
CA PRO A 165 9.37 6.30 6.81
C PRO A 165 9.04 5.87 8.26
N CYS A 166 8.01 6.47 8.87
CA CYS A 166 7.69 6.26 10.29
C CYS A 166 7.49 4.78 10.67
N TYR A 167 6.99 3.95 9.75
CA TYR A 167 6.85 2.51 9.91
C TYR A 167 8.19 1.75 10.03
N LEU A 168 9.30 2.34 9.59
CA LEU A 168 10.66 1.83 9.82
C LEU A 168 11.26 2.38 11.12
N ASP A 169 10.91 3.59 11.51
CA ASP A 169 11.46 4.25 12.70
C ASP A 169 10.89 3.64 14.00
N ASP A 170 9.59 3.32 14.00
CA ASP A 170 8.93 2.62 15.11
C ASP A 170 7.94 1.56 14.57
N PRO A 171 8.44 0.38 14.17
CA PRO A 171 7.60 -0.69 13.63
C PRO A 171 6.52 -1.16 14.61
N ALA A 172 6.80 -1.14 15.92
CA ALA A 172 5.86 -1.64 16.93
C ALA A 172 4.59 -0.78 16.97
N THR A 173 4.74 0.54 17.07
CA THR A 173 3.59 1.46 17.05
C THR A 173 2.85 1.39 15.71
N SER A 174 3.58 1.30 14.59
CA SER A 174 2.96 1.16 13.26
C SER A 174 2.18 -0.14 13.11
N HIS A 175 2.69 -1.25 13.65
CA HIS A 175 2.03 -2.56 13.60
C HIS A 175 0.75 -2.55 14.43
N THR A 176 0.80 -2.05 15.65
CA THR A 176 -0.39 -1.93 16.51
C THR A 176 -1.48 -1.09 15.84
N ALA A 177 -1.12 0.09 15.33
CA ALA A 177 -2.07 0.95 14.62
C ALA A 177 -2.71 0.24 13.42
N LEU A 178 -1.92 -0.52 12.65
CA LEU A 178 -2.38 -1.26 11.49
C LEU A 178 -3.32 -2.40 11.90
N THR A 179 -2.93 -3.26 12.85
CA THR A 179 -3.75 -4.41 13.26
C THR A 179 -5.04 -3.98 13.95
N ASP A 180 -4.98 -2.93 14.79
CA ASP A 180 -6.17 -2.38 15.45
C ASP A 180 -7.17 -1.85 14.41
N PHE A 181 -6.66 -1.16 13.40
CA PHE A 181 -7.48 -0.66 12.32
C PHE A 181 -8.12 -1.80 11.50
N LEU A 182 -7.34 -2.81 11.13
CA LEU A 182 -7.83 -3.98 10.39
C LEU A 182 -8.91 -4.75 11.15
N SER A 183 -8.83 -4.81 12.48
CA SER A 183 -9.85 -5.45 13.32
C SER A 183 -11.23 -4.75 13.30
N THR A 184 -11.29 -3.53 12.74
CA THR A 184 -12.53 -2.75 12.62
C THR A 184 -13.19 -2.82 11.24
N LEU A 185 -12.60 -3.55 10.30
CA LEU A 185 -13.13 -3.80 8.96
C LEU A 185 -14.00 -5.06 8.94
#